data_AF-A0A269YDZ2-F1
#
_entry.id   AF-A0A269YDZ2-F1
#
_cell.length_a   1.000
_cell.length_b   1.000
_cell.length_c   1.000
_cell.angle_alpha   90.00
_cell.angle_beta   90.00
_cell.angle_gamma   90.00
#
_symmetry.space_group_name_H-M   'P 1'
#
loop_
_entity.id
_entity.type
_entity.pdbx_description
1 polymer ?
#
loop_
_entity_poly.entity_id
_entity_poly.type
_entity_poly.pdbx_seq_one_letter_code
_entity_poly.pdbx_strand_id
1 'polypeptide(L)'
;MKTSKQLLRYCWALLGGFVALLLIYLYDGAVKLLDWYARGSFRMVFNLSPWDWYFLLETILVVPIVRMLMTSIYSQKSVEFETYKDKALRLHHADVQANHKHHDWSANGVRVNPWEFRYSQTQSYKGASDFGFSIFKNLVLNLIVIVSGPIWLIYALVRRTKHTKRDWDERRFDPRI
;
A
#
# COMPACT_ATOMS: atom_id res chain seq x y z
N MET A 1 3.37 -22.92 -5.12
CA MET A 1 4.56 -22.24 -4.56
C MET A 1 4.45 -20.72 -4.42
N LYS A 2 3.72 -19.98 -5.27
CA LYS A 2 3.53 -18.52 -5.11
C LYS A 2 2.62 -18.17 -3.91
N THR A 3 1.58 -18.96 -3.69
CA THR A 3 0.61 -18.80 -2.59
C THR A 3 1.22 -18.99 -1.20
N SER A 4 2.07 -20.01 -1.01
CA SER A 4 2.71 -20.26 0.29
C SER A 4 3.66 -19.15 0.72
N LYS A 5 4.44 -18.58 -0.21
CA LYS A 5 5.32 -17.42 0.08
C LYS A 5 4.52 -16.16 0.41
N GLN A 6 3.38 -15.94 -0.25
CA GLN A 6 2.49 -14.81 0.06
C GLN A 6 1.84 -14.95 1.43
N LEU A 7 1.42 -16.16 1.78
CA LEU A 7 0.81 -16.48 3.08
C LEU A 7 1.83 -16.31 4.22
N LEU A 8 3.07 -16.77 4.03
CA LEU A 8 4.16 -16.56 4.99
C LEU A 8 4.46 -15.07 5.21
N ARG A 9 4.52 -14.27 4.13
CA ARG A 9 4.72 -12.81 4.23
C ARG A 9 3.57 -12.13 4.97
N TYR A 10 2.34 -12.59 4.75
CA TYR A 10 1.17 -12.10 5.45
C TYR A 10 1.22 -12.44 6.95
N CYS A 11 1.59 -13.67 7.31
CA CYS A 11 1.80 -14.07 8.71
C CYS A 11 2.87 -13.21 9.39
N TRP A 12 3.99 -12.94 8.72
CA TRP A 12 5.02 -12.03 9.24
C TRP A 12 4.51 -10.61 9.45
N ALA A 13 3.72 -10.09 8.51
CA ALA A 13 3.10 -8.76 8.64
C ALA A 13 2.10 -8.72 9.80
N LEU A 14 1.30 -9.77 9.99
CA LEU A 14 0.39 -9.89 11.12
C LEU A 14 1.14 -9.96 12.45
N LEU A 15 2.24 -10.70 12.52
CA LEU A 15 3.06 -10.81 13.72
C LEU A 15 3.67 -9.46 14.10
N GLY A 16 4.21 -8.72 13.12
CA GLY A 16 4.70 -7.36 13.33
C GLY A 16 3.61 -6.41 13.83
N GLY A 17 2.42 -6.46 13.22
CA GLY A 17 1.26 -5.67 13.67
C GLY A 17 0.78 -6.05 15.07
N PHE A 18 0.78 -7.35 15.40
CA PHE A 18 0.39 -7.86 16.70
C PHE A 18 1.33 -7.38 17.81
N VAL A 19 2.65 -7.40 17.58
CA VAL A 19 3.62 -6.86 18.53
C VAL A 19 3.40 -5.36 18.77
N ALA A 20 3.14 -4.58 17.72
CA ALA A 20 2.85 -3.16 17.85
C ALA A 20 1.56 -2.90 18.65
N LEU A 21 0.49 -3.65 18.39
CA LEU A 21 -0.76 -3.54 19.14
C LEU A 21 -0.58 -3.93 20.61
N LEU A 22 0.18 -4.98 20.88
CA LEU A 22 0.46 -5.42 22.24
C LEU A 22 1.21 -4.33 23.02
N LEU A 23 2.19 -3.66 22.40
CA LEU A 23 2.89 -2.53 23.02
C LEU A 23 1.96 -1.36 23.33
N ILE A 24 1.03 -1.03 22.41
CA ILE A 24 0.04 0.02 22.62
C ILE A 24 -0.89 -0.35 23.78
N TYR A 25 -1.39 -1.59 23.83
CA TYR A 25 -2.28 -2.04 24.90
C TYR A 25 -1.59 -2.21 26.25
N LEU A 26 -0.28 -2.48 26.27
CA LEU A 26 0.52 -2.40 27.49
C LEU A 26 0.65 -0.95 27.97
N TYR A 27 0.89 0.00 27.06
CA TYR A 27 1.01 1.41 27.40
C TYR A 27 -0.31 2.02 27.90
N ASP A 28 -1.42 1.70 27.24
CA ASP A 28 -2.77 2.14 27.62
C ASP A 28 -3.30 1.45 28.90
N GLY A 29 -2.63 0.37 29.33
CA GLY A 29 -3.02 -0.41 30.51
C GLY A 29 -4.23 -1.32 30.30
N ALA A 30 -4.66 -1.50 29.05
CA ALA A 30 -5.66 -2.48 28.64
C ALA A 30 -5.17 -3.93 28.81
N VAL A 31 -3.85 -4.15 28.67
CA VAL A 31 -3.17 -5.39 29.05
C VAL A 31 -2.32 -5.11 30.27
N LYS A 32 -2.65 -5.77 31.39
CA LYS A 32 -1.84 -5.70 32.60
C LYS A 32 -1.11 -7.03 32.80
N LEU A 33 0.21 -6.93 32.95
CA LEU A 33 1.06 -8.03 33.39
C LEU A 33 1.02 -8.05 34.93
N LEU A 34 0.07 -8.77 35.49
CA LEU A 34 -0.05 -8.87 36.96
C LEU A 34 1.03 -9.82 37.49
N ASP A 35 1.71 -9.41 38.55
CA ASP A 35 2.53 -10.24 39.45
C ASP A 35 3.69 -11.04 38.82
N TRP A 36 4.39 -10.50 37.81
CA TRP A 36 5.65 -11.11 37.33
C TRP A 36 6.69 -11.26 38.45
N TYR A 37 6.81 -10.23 39.31
CA TYR A 37 7.82 -10.18 40.37
C TYR A 37 7.40 -10.90 41.66
N ALA A 38 6.09 -11.10 41.90
CA ALA A 38 5.59 -11.50 43.22
C ALA A 38 5.16 -12.97 43.35
N ARG A 39 4.74 -13.63 42.25
CA ARG A 39 4.09 -14.97 42.36
C ARG A 39 4.56 -16.02 41.36
N GLY A 40 5.56 -15.73 40.51
CA GLY A 40 6.09 -16.68 39.53
C GLY A 40 5.05 -17.23 38.54
N SER A 41 3.85 -16.63 38.48
CA SER A 41 2.75 -17.06 37.62
C SER A 41 2.40 -15.95 36.65
N PHE A 42 2.42 -16.27 35.36
CA PHE A 42 2.11 -15.32 34.30
C PHE A 42 0.59 -15.19 34.19
N ARG A 43 0.02 -14.14 34.79
CA ARG A 43 -1.39 -13.80 34.64
C ARG A 43 -1.54 -12.51 33.83
N MET A 44 -1.96 -12.65 32.58
CA MET A 44 -2.38 -11.53 31.75
C MET A 44 -3.86 -11.24 32.00
N VAL A 45 -4.17 -10.02 32.39
CA VAL A 45 -5.55 -9.53 32.47
C VAL A 45 -5.81 -8.63 31.28
N PHE A 46 -6.84 -8.99 30.51
CA PHE A 46 -7.31 -8.22 29.35
C PHE A 46 -8.55 -7.43 29.77
N ASN A 47 -8.43 -6.10 29.77
CA ASN A 47 -9.55 -5.20 29.98
C ASN A 47 -9.83 -4.43 28.68
N LEU A 48 -10.31 -5.16 27.67
CA LEU A 48 -10.56 -4.62 26.33
C LEU A 48 -11.95 -3.96 26.29
N SER A 49 -11.98 -2.73 25.78
CA SER A 49 -13.21 -1.99 25.51
C SER A 49 -13.99 -2.62 24.34
N PRO A 50 -15.32 -2.44 24.24
CA PRO A 50 -16.07 -2.84 23.05
C PRO A 50 -15.50 -2.24 21.74
N TRP A 51 -14.90 -1.05 21.81
CA TRP A 51 -14.22 -0.43 20.67
C TRP A 51 -12.95 -1.16 20.24
N ASP A 52 -12.22 -1.77 21.18
CA ASP A 52 -11.04 -2.59 20.86
C ASP A 52 -11.45 -3.85 20.11
N TRP A 53 -12.56 -4.47 20.55
CA TRP A 53 -13.12 -5.62 19.85
C TRP A 53 -13.59 -5.27 18.43
N TYR A 54 -14.22 -4.10 18.27
CA TYR A 54 -14.58 -3.60 16.95
C TYR A 54 -13.34 -3.43 16.05
N PHE A 55 -12.33 -2.73 16.55
CA PHE A 55 -11.08 -2.49 15.82
C PHE A 55 -10.36 -3.80 15.44
N LEU A 56 -10.30 -4.77 16.36
CA LEU A 56 -9.67 -6.07 16.12
C LEU A 56 -10.41 -6.88 15.06
N LEU A 57 -11.75 -6.94 15.11
CA LEU A 57 -12.55 -7.65 14.11
C LEU A 57 -12.40 -7.01 12.73
N GLU A 58 -12.46 -5.68 12.64
CA GLU A 58 -12.27 -4.94 11.40
C GLU A 58 -10.88 -5.20 10.80
N THR A 59 -9.84 -5.13 11.64
CA THR A 59 -8.44 -5.30 11.20
C THR A 59 -8.14 -6.73 10.75
N ILE A 60 -8.63 -7.74 11.48
CA ILE A 60 -8.31 -9.15 11.21
C ILE A 60 -9.15 -9.72 10.07
N LEU A 61 -10.42 -9.31 9.95
CA LEU A 61 -11.38 -9.96 9.05
C LEU A 61 -11.79 -9.05 7.88
N VAL A 62 -12.21 -7.82 8.16
CA VAL A 62 -12.80 -6.95 7.11
C VAL A 62 -11.73 -6.40 6.18
N VAL A 63 -10.64 -5.84 6.71
CA VAL A 63 -9.54 -5.29 5.91
C VAL A 63 -8.97 -6.28 4.90
N PRO A 64 -8.59 -7.53 5.25
CA PRO A 64 -8.07 -8.46 4.26
C PRO A 64 -9.12 -8.87 3.21
N ILE A 65 -10.38 -9.05 3.59
CA ILE A 65 -11.47 -9.37 2.66
C ILE A 65 -11.66 -8.23 1.66
N VAL A 66 -11.81 -6.99 2.14
CA VAL A 66 -11.97 -5.81 1.29
C VAL A 66 -10.77 -5.64 0.38
N ARG A 67 -9.54 -5.85 0.88
CA ARG A 67 -8.31 -5.76 0.07
C ARG A 67 -8.26 -6.81 -1.03
N MET A 68 -8.67 -8.05 -0.76
CA MET A 68 -8.76 -9.10 -1.78
C MET A 68 -9.81 -8.76 -2.84
N LEU A 69 -11.00 -8.29 -2.43
CA LEU A 69 -12.10 -7.94 -3.33
C LEU A 69 -11.81 -6.68 -4.16
N MET A 70 -11.03 -5.74 -3.62
CA MET A 70 -10.82 -4.41 -4.19
C MET A 70 -9.35 -4.13 -4.53
N THR A 71 -8.69 -5.12 -5.11
CA THR A 71 -7.27 -5.07 -5.47
C THR A 71 -6.91 -3.84 -6.32
N SER A 72 -7.85 -3.30 -7.12
CA SER A 72 -7.61 -2.11 -7.94
C SER A 72 -7.36 -0.83 -7.13
N ILE A 73 -8.05 -0.66 -5.99
CA ILE A 73 -7.93 0.52 -5.13
C ILE A 73 -6.58 0.49 -4.39
N TYR A 74 -6.22 -0.69 -3.90
CA TYR A 74 -4.95 -0.98 -3.22
C TYR A 74 -3.78 -1.25 -4.18
N SER A 75 -3.97 -1.10 -5.49
CA SER A 75 -2.90 -1.34 -6.44
C SER A 75 -1.79 -0.32 -6.25
N GLN A 76 -0.55 -0.80 -6.33
CA GLN A 76 0.66 0.01 -6.33
C GLN A 76 0.95 0.60 -7.72
N LYS A 77 -0.07 0.78 -8.57
CA LYS A 77 0.14 1.59 -9.78
C LYS A 77 0.55 2.97 -9.29
N SER A 78 1.85 3.25 -9.39
CA SER A 78 2.47 4.46 -8.91
C SER A 78 1.81 5.61 -9.65
N VAL A 79 1.16 6.49 -8.91
CA VAL A 79 1.02 7.86 -9.39
C VAL A 79 2.46 8.36 -9.40
N GLU A 80 3.07 8.36 -10.57
CA GLU A 80 4.47 8.71 -10.73
C GLU A 80 4.65 10.16 -10.26
N PHE A 81 5.28 10.32 -9.10
CA PHE A 81 5.51 11.65 -8.55
C PHE A 81 6.66 12.28 -9.32
N GLU A 82 6.36 13.00 -10.40
CA GLU A 82 7.36 13.79 -11.11
C GLU A 82 7.83 14.93 -10.21
N THR A 83 9.01 14.78 -9.60
CA THR A 83 9.61 15.87 -8.84
C THR A 83 9.96 17.01 -9.80
N TYR A 84 9.87 18.26 -9.34
CA TYR A 84 10.21 19.42 -10.16
C TYR A 84 11.63 19.30 -10.75
N LYS A 85 12.57 18.74 -9.98
CA LYS A 85 13.94 18.48 -10.43
C LYS A 85 14.01 17.42 -11.54
N ASP A 86 13.28 16.31 -11.41
CA ASP A 86 13.21 15.29 -12.48
C ASP A 86 12.62 15.88 -13.76
N LYS A 87 11.56 16.69 -13.62
CA LYS A 87 10.91 17.33 -14.77
C LYS A 87 11.84 18.34 -15.45
N ALA A 88 12.52 19.18 -14.68
CA ALA A 88 13.49 20.14 -15.19
C ALA A 88 14.68 19.45 -15.87
N LEU A 89 15.21 18.38 -15.28
CA LEU A 89 16.30 17.61 -15.87
C LEU A 89 15.86 16.93 -17.17
N ARG A 90 14.66 16.32 -17.20
CA ARG A 90 14.10 15.73 -18.41
C ARG A 90 13.90 16.76 -19.52
N LEU A 91 13.40 17.95 -19.19
CA LEU A 91 13.24 19.05 -20.14
C LEU A 91 14.61 19.53 -20.66
N HIS A 92 15.59 19.69 -19.78
CA HIS A 92 16.96 20.04 -20.20
C HIS A 92 17.55 19.00 -21.16
N HIS A 93 17.33 17.70 -20.91
CA HIS A 93 17.79 16.64 -21.80
C HIS A 93 17.04 16.65 -23.13
N ALA A 94 15.73 16.92 -23.10
CA ALA A 94 14.91 17.07 -24.30
C ALA A 94 15.38 18.28 -25.13
N ASP A 95 15.69 19.41 -24.50
CA ASP A 95 16.19 20.61 -25.18
C ASP A 95 17.58 20.38 -25.80
N VAL A 96 18.48 19.69 -25.09
CA VAL A 96 19.79 19.29 -25.63
C VAL A 96 19.65 18.32 -26.80
N GLN A 97 18.72 17.36 -26.73
CA GLN A 97 18.43 16.41 -27.81
C GLN A 97 17.71 17.04 -29.00
N ALA A 98 16.91 18.09 -28.75
CA ALA A 98 16.25 18.88 -29.78
C ALA A 98 17.20 19.88 -30.45
N ASN A 99 18.34 20.18 -29.85
CA ASN A 99 19.35 21.07 -30.40
C ASN A 99 20.14 20.38 -31.53
N HIS A 100 19.50 20.22 -32.69
CA HIS A 100 20.12 19.75 -33.92
C HIS A 100 20.92 20.86 -34.61
N LYS A 101 22.13 20.53 -35.08
CA LYS A 101 22.90 21.37 -35.99
C LYS A 101 22.62 20.86 -37.42
N HIS A 102 22.03 21.69 -38.28
CA HIS A 102 21.68 21.35 -39.68
C HIS A 102 20.58 20.29 -39.89
N HIS A 103 19.57 20.21 -39.02
CA HIS A 103 18.42 19.28 -39.15
C HIS A 103 18.75 17.79 -39.14
N ASP A 104 20.02 17.40 -39.04
CA ASP A 104 20.43 16.01 -38.91
C ASP A 104 20.67 15.63 -37.44
N TRP A 105 20.07 14.51 -37.05
CA TRP A 105 20.26 13.92 -35.74
C TRP A 105 21.61 13.21 -35.71
N SER A 106 22.58 13.73 -34.94
CA SER A 106 23.90 13.11 -34.79
C SER A 106 24.18 12.77 -33.33
N ALA A 107 24.53 11.51 -33.06
CA ALA A 107 24.99 11.07 -31.74
C ALA A 107 26.42 11.56 -31.41
N ASN A 108 27.12 12.16 -32.39
CA ASN A 108 28.48 12.66 -32.22
C ASN A 108 28.48 13.92 -31.35
N GLY A 109 28.77 13.76 -30.06
CA GLY A 109 28.91 14.87 -29.10
C GLY A 109 27.87 14.86 -27.97
N VAL A 110 26.87 13.98 -28.01
CA VAL A 110 25.92 13.79 -26.90
C VAL A 110 26.62 13.03 -25.78
N ARG A 111 27.42 13.75 -24.99
CA ARG A 111 28.02 13.23 -23.76
C ARG A 111 27.07 13.53 -22.60
N VAL A 112 26.37 12.51 -22.14
CA VAL A 112 25.65 12.54 -20.86
C VAL A 112 26.72 12.61 -19.77
N ASN A 113 26.70 13.65 -18.93
CA ASN A 113 27.68 13.76 -17.86
C ASN A 113 27.27 12.80 -16.73
N PRO A 114 28.01 11.71 -16.44
CA PRO A 114 27.59 10.73 -15.44
C PRO A 114 27.52 11.31 -14.01
N TRP A 115 28.07 12.50 -13.78
CA TRP A 115 27.99 13.23 -12.53
C TRP A 115 26.73 14.10 -12.42
N GLU A 116 26.00 14.35 -13.51
CA GLU A 116 24.80 15.20 -13.52
C GLU A 116 23.69 14.65 -12.63
N PHE A 117 23.64 13.35 -12.37
CA PHE A 117 22.67 12.71 -11.47
C PHE A 117 23.15 12.58 -10.02
N ARG A 118 24.42 12.94 -9.74
CA ARG A 118 25.05 12.77 -8.42
C ARG A 118 25.08 14.05 -7.59
N TYR A 119 24.74 15.21 -8.16
CA TYR A 119 24.70 16.48 -7.43
C TYR A 119 23.42 16.59 -6.60
N SER A 120 23.53 17.19 -5.41
CA SER A 120 22.38 17.45 -4.53
C SER A 120 21.29 18.32 -5.17
N GLN A 121 21.66 19.09 -6.19
CA GLN A 121 20.74 19.93 -6.97
C GLN A 121 19.89 19.14 -7.97
N THR A 122 20.35 17.97 -8.42
CA THR A 122 19.68 17.11 -9.41
C THR A 122 19.21 15.77 -8.84
N GLN A 123 19.63 15.42 -7.62
CA GLN A 123 19.14 14.26 -6.89
C GLN A 123 17.64 14.40 -6.63
N SER A 124 16.84 13.52 -7.24
CA SER A 124 15.41 13.45 -7.01
C SER A 124 15.06 12.45 -5.92
N TYR A 125 14.05 12.81 -5.12
CA TYR A 125 13.53 11.96 -4.06
C TYR A 125 12.41 11.04 -4.53
N LYS A 126 12.24 10.88 -5.85
CA LYS A 126 11.12 10.17 -6.47
C LYS A 126 10.82 8.83 -5.80
N GLY A 127 11.84 7.98 -5.61
CA GLY A 127 11.66 6.68 -4.96
C GLY A 127 11.21 6.77 -3.49
N ALA A 128 11.75 7.72 -2.72
CA ALA A 128 11.38 7.91 -1.32
C ALA A 128 9.97 8.54 -1.19
N SER A 129 9.64 9.49 -2.06
CA SER A 129 8.33 10.13 -2.13
C SER A 129 7.25 9.15 -2.59
N ASP A 130 7.52 8.34 -3.61
CA ASP A 130 6.61 7.30 -4.09
C ASP A 130 6.33 6.26 -2.99
N PHE A 131 7.38 5.84 -2.27
CA PHE A 131 7.26 4.93 -1.15
C PHE A 131 6.42 5.52 0.00
N GLY A 132 6.76 6.75 0.44
CA GLY A 132 6.04 7.44 1.49
C GLY A 132 4.57 7.67 1.14
N PHE A 133 4.29 8.11 -0.09
CA PHE A 133 2.94 8.29 -0.59
C PHE A 133 2.18 6.96 -0.64
N SER A 134 2.82 5.88 -1.09
CA SER A 134 2.20 4.54 -1.12
C SER A 134 1.82 4.07 0.29
N ILE A 135 2.69 4.27 1.28
CA ILE A 135 2.39 3.96 2.68
C ILE A 135 1.23 4.80 3.17
N PHE A 136 1.31 6.12 3.00
CA PHE A 136 0.31 7.07 3.48
C PHE A 136 -1.07 6.79 2.87
N LYS A 137 -1.14 6.62 1.54
CA LYS A 137 -2.36 6.26 0.82
C LYS A 137 -2.98 4.98 1.40
N ASN A 138 -2.19 3.93 1.59
CA ASN A 138 -2.69 2.66 2.10
C ASN A 138 -3.13 2.77 3.57
N LEU A 139 -2.45 3.57 4.39
CA LEU A 139 -2.83 3.84 5.77
C LEU A 139 -4.17 4.56 5.83
N VAL A 140 -4.34 5.63 5.05
CA VAL A 140 -5.61 6.38 4.97
C VAL A 140 -6.75 5.50 4.48
N LEU A 141 -6.52 4.68 3.44
CA LEU A 141 -7.53 3.73 2.96
C LEU A 141 -7.90 2.72 4.04
N ASN A 142 -6.94 2.14 4.75
CA ASN A 142 -7.20 1.22 5.84
C ASN A 142 -7.98 1.89 6.97
N LEU A 143 -7.64 3.13 7.34
CA LEU A 143 -8.36 3.89 8.36
C LEU A 143 -9.83 4.11 7.95
N ILE A 144 -10.07 4.53 6.71
CA ILE A 144 -11.43 4.70 6.18
C ILE A 144 -12.19 3.37 6.23
N VAL A 145 -11.57 2.27 5.82
CA VAL A 145 -12.19 0.95 5.88
C VAL A 145 -12.48 0.55 7.32
N ILE A 146 -11.57 0.73 8.27
CA ILE A 146 -11.80 0.37 9.67
C ILE A 146 -12.95 1.18 10.28
N VAL A 147 -13.07 2.48 9.95
CA VAL A 147 -14.14 3.34 10.46
C VAL A 147 -15.49 3.01 9.83
N SER A 148 -15.51 2.53 8.59
CA SER A 148 -16.73 2.27 7.82
C SER A 148 -16.86 0.82 7.34
N GLY A 149 -16.28 -0.11 8.11
CA GLY A 149 -16.05 -1.49 7.72
C GLY A 149 -17.26 -2.29 7.27
N PRO A 150 -18.39 -2.30 8.01
CA PRO A 150 -19.59 -3.01 7.55
C PRO A 150 -20.10 -2.47 6.22
N ILE A 151 -20.02 -1.16 6.00
CA ILE A 151 -20.47 -0.51 4.77
C ILE A 151 -19.57 -0.92 3.60
N TRP A 152 -18.25 -0.89 3.78
CA TRP A 152 -17.30 -1.32 2.75
C TRP A 152 -17.41 -2.79 2.40
N LEU A 153 -17.66 -3.64 3.39
CA LEU A 153 -17.83 -5.08 3.16
C LEU A 153 -19.08 -5.36 2.31
N ILE A 154 -20.21 -4.74 2.65
CA ILE A 154 -21.44 -4.83 1.84
C ILE A 154 -21.18 -4.32 0.42
N TYR A 155 -20.55 -3.15 0.28
CA TYR A 155 -20.24 -2.56 -1.02
C TYR A 155 -19.35 -3.48 -1.87
N ALA A 156 -18.31 -4.07 -1.28
CA ALA A 156 -17.41 -4.99 -1.96
C ALA A 156 -18.12 -6.28 -2.43
N LEU A 157 -19.02 -6.83 -1.60
CA LEU A 157 -19.83 -8.00 -1.97
C LEU A 157 -20.80 -7.69 -3.12
N VAL A 158 -21.53 -6.58 -3.04
CA VAL A 158 -22.47 -6.14 -4.10
C VAL A 158 -21.75 -5.87 -5.41
N ARG A 159 -20.56 -5.25 -5.36
CA ARG A 159 -19.77 -5.01 -6.57
C ARG A 159 -19.33 -6.31 -7.24
N ARG A 160 -18.92 -7.30 -6.45
CA ARG A 160 -18.49 -8.61 -6.97
C ARG A 160 -19.63 -9.36 -7.64
N THR A 161 -20.83 -9.39 -7.03
CA THR A 161 -21.99 -10.07 -7.62
C THR A 161 -22.42 -9.44 -8.95
N LYS A 162 -22.37 -8.10 -9.06
CA LYS A 162 -22.66 -7.38 -10.32
C LYS A 162 -21.69 -7.74 -11.44
N HIS A 163 -20.38 -7.80 -11.15
CA HIS A 163 -19.39 -8.22 -12.15
C HIS A 163 -19.64 -9.65 -12.63
N THR A 164 -19.84 -10.59 -11.70
CA THR A 164 -20.12 -11.99 -12.08
C THR A 164 -21.39 -12.09 -12.95
N LYS A 165 -22.47 -11.38 -12.61
CA LYS A 165 -23.70 -11.39 -13.41
C LYS A 165 -23.47 -10.85 -14.82
N ARG A 166 -22.75 -9.74 -14.98
CA ARG A 166 -22.43 -9.17 -16.30
C ARG A 166 -21.63 -10.16 -17.16
N ASP A 167 -20.61 -10.81 -16.60
CA ASP A 167 -19.80 -11.79 -17.32
C ASP A 167 -20.60 -13.06 -17.70
N TRP A 168 -21.67 -13.40 -16.96
CA TRP A 168 -22.61 -14.46 -17.35
C TRP A 168 -23.53 -14.04 -18.49
N ASP A 169 -24.04 -12.81 -18.45
CA ASP A 169 -24.90 -12.27 -19.50
C ASP A 169 -24.12 -12.13 -20.82
N GLU A 170 -22.89 -11.59 -20.80
CA GLU A 170 -22.03 -11.46 -21.99
C GLU A 170 -21.75 -12.83 -22.65
N ARG A 171 -21.55 -13.89 -21.86
CA ARG A 171 -21.34 -15.26 -22.39
C ARG A 171 -22.60 -15.91 -22.96
N ARG A 172 -23.80 -15.48 -22.54
CA ARG A 172 -25.07 -16.00 -23.05
C ARG A 172 -25.41 -15.43 -24.43
N PHE A 173 -24.92 -14.24 -24.75
CA PHE A 173 -25.22 -13.51 -25.99
C PHE A 173 -24.05 -13.47 -26.97
N ASP A 174 -22.97 -14.22 -26.74
CA ASP A 174 -21.88 -14.36 -27.71
C ASP A 174 -22.29 -15.36 -28.81
N PRO A 175 -22.50 -14.92 -30.07
CA PRO A 175 -22.90 -15.80 -31.17
C PRO A 175 -21.77 -16.72 -31.67
N ARG A 176 -20.61 -16.73 -31.01
CA ARG A 176 -19.44 -17.55 -31.36
C ARG A 176 -19.34 -18.86 -30.57
N ILE A 177 -20.32 -19.15 -29.70
CA ILE A 177 -20.47 -20.44 -29.00
C ILE A 177 -21.75 -21.12 -29.47
#